data_AF-G0JNM4-F1
#
_entry.id   AF-G0JNM4-F1
#
_cell.length_a   1.000
_cell.length_b   1.000
_cell.length_c   1.000
_cell.angle_alpha   90.00
_cell.angle_beta   90.00
_cell.angle_gamma   90.00
#
_symmetry.space_group_name_H-M   'P 1'
#
loop_
_entity.id
_entity.type
_entity.pdbx_description
1 polymer ?
#
loop_
_entity_poly.entity_id
_entity_poly.type
_entity_poly.pdbx_seq_one_letter_code
_entity_poly.pdbx_strand_id
1 'polypeptide(L)'
;MGNNNLSTASFEIDHNVYVLGAGFSKDAGLPLLTTFLASMREARASGQLNSLENDAIDALLEYRLHASLAASRVPINPDNIEDLLSLVLATPVSVTTDSQRNIARELPIAIGATLSYRQKLYFQKSPTRIVQTNTEPDHERWLIPQHQVGDIQRQVPLYDLYVALMCGYFNKTTAQKDTIITFNYDTLIEDALTRMKVLYNYGYSSANLINHGKCQAGLSGHLTLFDAPTDSIPLLKLHGSINWADGEPDSSTGLVPRLFYDSYDELVAEDAVPLIEPPTWRKGGNDILRTVWDKAVNALQIATRIIFIGYSAPATDPHFRFLMAAGLAKNICLSKVVVVNPDDKVSEDIQQTIALQGGVFERYPTANDFFSIYSDNINRKPPYWTKPPG
;
A
#
# COMPACT_ATOMS: atom_id res chain seq x y z
N MET A 1 8.23 44.34 20.46
CA MET A 1 8.32 42.97 21.02
C MET A 1 7.90 42.03 19.90
N GLY A 2 8.86 41.52 19.14
CA GLY A 2 8.61 40.59 18.05
C GLY A 2 8.47 39.18 18.61
N ASN A 3 7.28 38.59 18.48
CA ASN A 3 7.08 37.17 18.76
C ASN A 3 7.75 36.35 17.66
N ASN A 4 8.98 35.90 17.93
CA ASN A 4 9.60 34.79 17.24
C ASN A 4 8.85 33.50 17.61
N ASN A 5 7.79 33.18 16.88
CA ASN A 5 7.33 31.79 16.79
C ASN A 5 8.30 31.04 15.87
N LEU A 6 9.48 30.71 16.41
CA LEU A 6 10.24 29.56 15.92
C LEU A 6 9.31 28.35 16.07
N SER A 7 8.80 27.83 14.96
CA SER A 7 8.08 26.55 14.97
C SER A 7 9.01 25.54 15.61
N THR A 8 8.67 25.09 16.82
CA THR A 8 9.36 23.98 17.47
C THR A 8 9.32 22.80 16.51
N ALA A 9 10.46 22.45 15.92
CA ALA A 9 10.58 21.24 15.14
C ALA A 9 10.13 20.08 16.03
N SER A 10 9.10 19.35 15.60
CA SER A 10 8.62 18.18 16.32
C SER A 10 9.69 17.09 16.21
N PHE A 11 10.44 16.89 17.29
CA PHE A 11 11.44 15.82 17.36
C PHE A 11 10.76 14.51 17.73
N GLU A 12 10.76 13.55 16.81
CA GLU A 12 10.36 12.17 17.12
C GLU A 12 11.61 11.35 17.45
N ILE A 13 11.49 10.49 18.45
CA ILE A 13 12.60 9.64 18.93
C ILE A 13 12.45 8.18 18.50
N ASP A 14 11.27 7.78 18.02
CA ASP A 14 10.96 6.40 17.63
C ASP A 14 9.82 6.37 16.60
N HIS A 15 10.13 6.69 15.34
CA HIS A 15 9.15 6.68 14.25
C HIS A 15 9.62 5.87 13.05
N ASN A 16 8.84 4.84 12.72
CA ASN A 16 9.05 3.99 11.56
C ASN A 16 8.18 4.42 10.40
N VAL A 17 8.82 4.54 9.23
CA VAL A 17 8.11 4.66 7.97
C VAL A 17 8.43 3.43 7.13
N TYR A 18 7.45 2.56 6.96
CA TYR A 18 7.52 1.43 6.04
C TYR A 18 7.10 1.89 4.66
N VAL A 19 7.92 1.59 3.64
CA VAL A 19 7.65 1.92 2.24
C VAL A 19 7.55 0.62 1.45
N LEU A 20 6.34 0.32 0.97
CA LEU A 20 6.01 -0.97 0.36
C LEU A 20 5.80 -0.84 -1.14
N GLY A 21 6.41 -1.75 -1.89
CA GLY A 21 6.15 -1.93 -3.32
C GLY A 21 5.61 -3.33 -3.63
N ALA A 22 5.39 -3.61 -4.92
CA ALA A 22 4.69 -4.82 -5.36
C ALA A 22 5.39 -6.12 -4.91
N GLY A 23 6.71 -6.06 -4.69
CA GLY A 23 7.47 -7.17 -4.14
C GLY A 23 7.05 -7.58 -2.73
N PHE A 24 6.45 -6.67 -1.95
CA PHE A 24 5.89 -7.00 -0.63
C PHE A 24 4.74 -7.99 -0.77
N SER A 25 3.89 -7.84 -1.78
CA SER A 25 2.71 -8.69 -2.03
C SER A 25 3.03 -9.97 -2.83
N LYS A 26 4.27 -10.11 -3.31
CA LYS A 26 4.70 -11.24 -4.16
C LYS A 26 4.58 -12.59 -3.44
N ASP A 27 4.89 -12.65 -2.14
CA ASP A 27 4.81 -13.89 -1.36
C ASP A 27 3.35 -14.33 -1.11
N ALA A 28 2.39 -13.40 -1.21
CA ALA A 28 0.97 -13.71 -1.30
C ALA A 28 0.55 -14.17 -2.71
N GLY A 29 1.48 -14.26 -3.66
CA GLY A 29 1.20 -14.67 -5.03
C GLY A 29 0.59 -13.58 -5.89
N LEU A 30 0.59 -12.32 -5.45
CA LEU A 30 0.17 -11.19 -6.28
C LEU A 30 1.25 -10.89 -7.34
N PRO A 31 0.84 -10.48 -8.55
CA PRO A 31 1.76 -10.24 -9.65
C PRO A 31 2.64 -9.00 -9.42
N LEU A 32 3.88 -9.08 -9.89
CA LEU A 32 4.68 -7.90 -10.20
C LEU A 32 4.24 -7.30 -11.53
N LEU A 33 4.62 -6.04 -11.83
CA LEU A 33 4.35 -5.41 -13.13
C LEU A 33 4.77 -6.31 -14.31
N THR A 34 5.93 -6.95 -14.22
CA THR A 34 6.47 -7.85 -15.26
C THR A 34 5.68 -9.14 -15.45
N THR A 35 4.90 -9.57 -14.46
CA THR A 35 4.10 -10.81 -14.52
C THR A 35 2.60 -10.54 -14.55
N PHE A 36 2.18 -9.27 -14.57
CA PHE A 36 0.78 -8.89 -14.37
C PHE A 36 -0.14 -9.42 -15.45
N LEU A 37 0.23 -9.24 -16.72
CA LEU A 37 -0.58 -9.73 -17.85
C LEU A 37 -0.68 -11.26 -17.88
N ALA A 38 0.32 -11.98 -17.38
CA ALA A 38 0.25 -13.43 -17.24
C ALA A 38 -0.80 -13.82 -16.19
N SER A 39 -0.75 -13.21 -15.00
CA SER A 39 -1.75 -13.43 -13.95
C SER A 39 -3.15 -13.00 -14.36
N MET A 40 -3.29 -11.96 -15.19
CA MET A 40 -4.58 -11.52 -15.74
C MET A 40 -5.18 -12.56 -16.68
N ARG A 41 -4.36 -13.16 -17.56
CA ARG A 41 -4.79 -14.26 -18.44
C ARG A 41 -5.18 -15.50 -17.64
N GLU A 42 -4.45 -15.82 -16.57
CA GLU A 42 -4.83 -16.89 -15.64
C GLU A 42 -6.18 -16.63 -14.98
N ALA A 43 -6.38 -15.40 -14.45
CA ALA A 43 -7.66 -15.00 -13.85
C ALA A 43 -8.82 -15.14 -14.85
N ARG A 44 -8.63 -14.65 -16.08
CA ARG A 44 -9.60 -14.75 -17.17
C ARG A 44 -9.94 -16.20 -17.56
N ALA A 45 -8.93 -17.08 -17.55
CA ALA A 45 -9.09 -18.50 -17.89
C ALA A 45 -9.68 -19.34 -16.73
N SER A 46 -9.67 -18.82 -15.50
CA SER A 46 -10.11 -19.55 -14.30
C SER A 46 -11.61 -19.88 -14.29
N GLY A 47 -12.42 -19.11 -15.01
CA GLY A 47 -13.89 -19.18 -14.96
C GLY A 47 -14.50 -18.71 -13.63
N GLN A 48 -13.73 -18.08 -12.74
CA GLN A 48 -14.19 -17.60 -11.42
C GLN A 48 -14.61 -16.13 -11.40
N LEU A 49 -14.36 -15.40 -12.48
CA LEU A 49 -14.70 -13.98 -12.62
C LEU A 49 -16.14 -13.80 -13.12
N ASN A 50 -16.78 -12.72 -12.73
CA ASN A 50 -18.11 -12.34 -13.23
C ASN A 50 -18.03 -11.78 -14.66
N SER A 51 -19.19 -11.52 -15.29
CA SER A 51 -19.24 -11.06 -16.69
C SER A 51 -18.54 -9.70 -16.89
N LEU A 52 -18.77 -8.75 -15.99
CA LEU A 52 -18.16 -7.42 -16.03
C LEU A 52 -16.63 -7.51 -15.98
N GLU A 53 -16.09 -8.30 -15.06
CA GLU A 53 -14.65 -8.50 -14.90
C GLU A 53 -14.01 -9.18 -16.12
N ASN A 54 -14.69 -10.20 -16.68
CA ASN A 54 -14.21 -10.87 -17.89
C ASN A 54 -14.19 -9.90 -19.09
N ASP A 55 -15.25 -9.11 -19.26
CA ASP A 55 -15.33 -8.10 -20.31
C ASP A 55 -14.24 -7.03 -20.16
N ALA A 56 -14.00 -6.58 -18.93
CA ALA A 56 -12.95 -5.60 -18.63
C ALA A 56 -11.56 -6.12 -19.00
N ILE A 57 -11.24 -7.37 -18.63
CA ILE A 57 -9.98 -8.01 -18.99
C ILE A 57 -9.85 -8.15 -20.51
N ASP A 58 -10.90 -8.59 -21.20
CA ASP A 58 -10.89 -8.75 -22.65
C ASP A 58 -10.65 -7.39 -23.35
N ALA A 59 -11.28 -6.33 -22.84
CA ALA A 59 -11.09 -4.96 -23.33
C ALA A 59 -9.64 -4.49 -23.17
N LEU A 60 -9.01 -4.77 -22.03
CA LEU A 60 -7.62 -4.43 -21.76
C LEU A 60 -6.67 -5.20 -22.69
N LEU A 61 -6.89 -6.51 -22.85
CA LEU A 61 -6.07 -7.35 -23.72
C LEU A 61 -6.17 -6.93 -25.19
N GLU A 62 -7.35 -6.50 -25.64
CA GLU A 62 -7.55 -5.89 -26.95
C GLU A 62 -6.84 -4.52 -27.05
N TYR A 63 -6.99 -3.66 -26.04
CA TYR A 63 -6.33 -2.35 -26.01
C TYR A 63 -4.80 -2.44 -26.03
N ARG A 64 -4.22 -3.48 -25.42
CA ARG A 64 -2.77 -3.75 -25.50
C ARG A 64 -2.29 -3.88 -26.96
N LEU A 65 -3.09 -4.45 -27.85
CA LEU A 65 -2.76 -4.53 -29.28
C LEU A 65 -2.70 -3.13 -29.91
N HIS A 66 -3.65 -2.26 -29.56
CA HIS A 66 -3.62 -0.86 -29.98
C HIS A 66 -2.39 -0.12 -29.41
N ALA A 67 -2.07 -0.30 -28.13
CA ALA A 67 -0.89 0.29 -27.51
C ALA A 67 0.43 -0.19 -28.17
N SER A 68 0.45 -1.43 -28.69
CA SER A 68 1.60 -1.95 -29.44
C SER A 68 1.86 -1.18 -30.74
N LEU A 69 0.84 -0.57 -31.36
CA LEU A 69 1.02 0.32 -32.51
C LEU A 69 1.72 1.62 -32.09
N ALA A 70 1.38 2.18 -30.93
CA ALA A 70 2.06 3.36 -30.38
C ALA A 70 3.51 3.04 -29.98
N ALA A 71 3.77 1.84 -29.45
CA ALA A 71 5.10 1.34 -29.12
C ALA A 71 6.05 1.27 -30.34
N SER A 72 5.52 1.17 -31.57
CA SER A 72 6.34 1.21 -32.79
C SER A 72 6.98 2.58 -33.07
N ARG A 73 6.50 3.64 -32.42
CA ARG A 73 6.92 5.02 -32.66
C ARG A 73 7.51 5.70 -31.43
N VAL A 74 7.13 5.27 -30.23
CA VAL A 74 7.52 5.87 -28.95
C VAL A 74 7.92 4.73 -28.00
N PRO A 75 8.97 4.89 -27.17
CA PRO A 75 9.38 3.89 -26.19
C PRO A 75 8.37 3.78 -25.04
N ILE A 76 7.27 3.06 -25.28
CA ILE A 76 6.30 2.62 -24.28
C ILE A 76 6.32 1.09 -24.23
N ASN A 77 6.10 0.52 -23.04
CA ASN A 77 6.00 -0.93 -22.87
C ASN A 77 4.53 -1.35 -22.80
N PRO A 78 3.94 -1.91 -23.89
CA PRO A 78 2.54 -2.36 -23.87
C PRO A 78 2.31 -3.57 -22.96
N ASP A 79 3.37 -4.19 -22.44
CA ASP A 79 3.28 -5.24 -21.42
C ASP A 79 3.29 -4.70 -19.98
N ASN A 80 3.51 -3.39 -19.79
CA ASN A 80 3.40 -2.74 -18.49
C ASN A 80 2.01 -2.11 -18.33
N ILE A 81 1.28 -2.54 -17.30
CA ILE A 81 -0.07 -2.02 -17.01
C ILE A 81 -0.09 -0.52 -16.68
N GLU A 82 0.99 0.03 -16.12
CA GLU A 82 1.08 1.46 -15.79
C GLU A 82 1.31 2.31 -17.04
N ASP A 83 2.04 1.79 -18.03
CA ASP A 83 2.18 2.44 -19.34
C ASP A 83 0.85 2.43 -20.09
N LEU A 84 0.09 1.33 -20.01
CA LEU A 84 -1.26 1.25 -20.56
C LEU A 84 -2.21 2.25 -19.88
N LEU A 85 -2.20 2.34 -18.55
CA LEU A 85 -2.95 3.35 -17.78
C LEU A 85 -2.58 4.77 -18.20
N SER A 86 -1.28 5.05 -18.30
CA SER A 86 -0.75 6.35 -18.71
C SER A 86 -1.19 6.73 -20.12
N LEU A 87 -1.18 5.76 -21.05
CA LEU A 87 -1.62 5.96 -22.42
C LEU A 87 -3.13 6.25 -22.51
N VAL A 88 -3.95 5.53 -21.73
CA VAL A 88 -5.39 5.78 -21.64
C VAL A 88 -5.67 7.18 -21.12
N LEU A 89 -5.01 7.60 -20.03
CA LEU A 89 -5.17 8.95 -19.45
C LEU A 89 -4.68 10.07 -20.39
N ALA A 90 -3.71 9.78 -21.25
CA ALA A 90 -3.22 10.74 -22.25
C ALA A 90 -4.13 10.84 -23.49
N THR A 91 -5.02 9.85 -23.71
CA THR A 91 -5.89 9.80 -24.88
C THR A 91 -7.18 10.59 -24.61
N PRO A 92 -7.54 11.60 -25.43
CA PRO A 92 -8.78 12.33 -25.25
C PRO A 92 -10.01 11.42 -25.36
N VAL A 93 -11.04 11.70 -24.55
CA VAL A 93 -12.30 10.95 -24.53
C VAL A 93 -12.99 10.90 -25.92
N SER A 94 -12.77 11.93 -26.74
CA SER A 94 -13.29 11.99 -28.12
C SER A 94 -12.61 11.02 -29.09
N VAL A 95 -11.46 10.46 -28.74
CA VAL A 95 -10.71 9.47 -29.56
C VAL A 95 -10.92 8.06 -29.03
N THR A 96 -11.27 7.89 -27.74
CA THR A 96 -11.58 6.59 -27.12
C THR A 96 -12.97 6.06 -27.45
N THR A 97 -13.78 6.81 -28.21
CA THR A 97 -15.17 6.47 -28.56
C THR A 97 -15.33 5.71 -29.89
N ASP A 98 -14.25 5.55 -30.66
CA ASP A 98 -14.27 4.82 -31.94
C ASP A 98 -14.32 3.28 -31.77
N SER A 99 -14.15 2.76 -30.55
CA SER A 99 -14.49 1.38 -30.19
C SER A 99 -15.48 1.40 -29.03
N GLN A 100 -16.47 0.51 -29.08
CA GLN A 100 -17.68 0.48 -28.22
C GLN A 100 -17.42 0.21 -26.71
N ARG A 101 -16.20 0.39 -26.20
CA ARG A 101 -15.82 0.12 -24.80
C ARG A 101 -15.05 1.30 -24.19
N ASN A 102 -15.52 1.80 -23.05
CA ASN A 102 -14.86 2.88 -22.31
C ASN A 102 -13.62 2.33 -21.58
N ILE A 103 -12.48 2.21 -22.27
CA ILE A 103 -11.26 1.62 -21.72
C ILE A 103 -10.78 2.29 -20.42
N ALA A 104 -11.07 3.57 -20.21
CA ALA A 104 -10.76 4.27 -18.97
C ALA A 104 -11.52 3.72 -17.75
N ARG A 105 -12.71 3.16 -17.98
CA ARG A 105 -13.50 2.44 -16.95
C ARG A 105 -13.06 0.98 -16.81
N GLU A 106 -12.82 0.30 -17.93
CA GLU A 106 -12.51 -1.14 -17.92
C GLU A 106 -11.14 -1.46 -17.32
N LEU A 107 -10.16 -0.58 -17.52
CA LEU A 107 -8.77 -0.84 -17.13
C LEU A 107 -8.59 -0.98 -15.60
N PRO A 108 -9.13 -0.08 -14.75
CA PRO A 108 -9.10 -0.28 -13.29
C PRO A 108 -9.86 -1.54 -12.83
N ILE A 109 -10.98 -1.87 -13.48
CA ILE A 109 -11.76 -3.09 -13.18
C ILE A 109 -10.93 -4.34 -13.48
N ALA A 110 -10.27 -4.41 -14.64
CA ALA A 110 -9.43 -5.55 -15.00
C ALA A 110 -8.24 -5.73 -14.04
N ILE A 111 -7.62 -4.64 -13.58
CA ILE A 111 -6.56 -4.64 -12.56
C ILE A 111 -7.13 -5.15 -11.23
N GLY A 112 -8.26 -4.59 -10.78
CA GLY A 112 -8.94 -4.99 -9.56
C GLY A 112 -9.34 -6.46 -9.54
N ALA A 113 -9.95 -6.95 -10.62
CA ALA A 113 -10.34 -8.35 -10.79
C ALA A 113 -9.14 -9.30 -10.71
N THR A 114 -8.03 -8.94 -11.37
CA THR A 114 -6.79 -9.74 -11.35
C THR A 114 -6.21 -9.82 -9.94
N LEU A 115 -6.12 -8.69 -9.23
CA LEU A 115 -5.59 -8.64 -7.87
C LEU A 115 -6.51 -9.36 -6.88
N SER A 116 -7.82 -9.09 -6.92
CA SER A 116 -8.84 -9.75 -6.09
C SER A 116 -8.80 -11.27 -6.27
N TYR A 117 -8.72 -11.76 -7.51
CA TYR A 117 -8.57 -13.19 -7.81
C TYR A 117 -7.35 -13.81 -7.13
N ARG A 118 -6.17 -13.20 -7.25
CA ARG A 118 -4.93 -13.72 -6.65
C ARG A 118 -4.99 -13.66 -5.12
N GLN A 119 -5.55 -12.61 -4.57
CA GLN A 119 -5.72 -12.42 -3.13
C GLN A 119 -6.71 -13.45 -2.52
N LYS A 120 -7.80 -13.77 -3.22
CA LYS A 120 -8.72 -14.86 -2.82
C LYS A 120 -8.01 -16.22 -2.80
N LEU A 121 -7.19 -16.53 -3.81
CA LEU A 121 -6.39 -17.76 -3.84
C LEU A 121 -5.39 -17.81 -2.67
N TYR A 122 -4.76 -16.68 -2.35
CA TYR A 122 -3.89 -16.57 -1.19
C TYR A 122 -4.63 -16.93 0.10
N PHE A 123 -5.81 -16.37 0.33
CA PHE A 123 -6.57 -16.61 1.55
C PHE A 123 -7.07 -18.05 1.72
N GLN A 124 -7.18 -18.80 0.62
CA GLN A 124 -7.50 -20.23 0.67
C GLN A 124 -6.33 -21.11 1.15
N LYS A 125 -5.09 -20.66 0.93
CA LYS A 125 -3.86 -21.45 1.19
C LYS A 125 -2.78 -20.65 1.92
N SER A 126 -3.18 -19.67 2.73
CA SER A 126 -2.23 -18.72 3.31
C SER A 126 -1.19 -19.47 4.15
N PRO A 127 0.11 -19.32 3.87
CA PRO A 127 1.14 -19.88 4.71
C PRO A 127 1.05 -19.25 6.11
N THR A 128 1.35 -20.06 7.12
CA THR A 128 1.33 -19.64 8.52
C THR A 128 2.70 -19.85 9.15
N ARG A 129 3.02 -19.07 10.18
CA ARG A 129 4.18 -19.27 11.05
C ARG A 129 3.75 -19.57 12.47
N ILE A 130 4.54 -20.39 13.16
CA ILE A 130 4.41 -20.58 14.60
C ILE A 130 5.22 -19.49 15.29
N VAL A 131 4.61 -18.77 16.22
CA VAL A 131 5.26 -17.73 17.03
C VAL A 131 4.96 -17.96 18.51
N GLN A 132 5.91 -17.58 19.37
CA GLN A 132 5.72 -17.52 20.83
C GLN A 132 5.25 -16.11 21.22
N THR A 133 4.09 -16.01 21.86
CA THR A 133 3.52 -14.73 22.30
C THR A 133 2.73 -14.87 23.59
N ASN A 134 2.77 -13.87 24.45
CA ASN A 134 1.94 -13.85 25.67
C ASN A 134 0.62 -13.08 25.44
N THR A 135 0.43 -12.56 24.24
CA THR A 135 -0.78 -11.81 23.86
C THR A 135 -1.85 -12.82 23.49
N GLU A 136 -3.01 -12.77 24.15
CA GLU A 136 -4.20 -13.50 23.68
C GLU A 136 -4.72 -12.78 22.43
N PRO A 137 -4.59 -13.36 21.23
CA PRO A 137 -5.09 -12.73 20.04
C PRO A 137 -6.62 -12.86 20.05
N ASP A 138 -7.32 -11.75 19.97
CA ASP A 138 -8.77 -11.71 19.86
C ASP A 138 -9.23 -12.04 18.41
N HIS A 139 -8.72 -13.16 17.85
CA HIS A 139 -9.00 -13.55 16.47
C HIS A 139 -8.97 -15.07 16.18
N GLU A 140 -10.01 -15.55 15.48
CA GLU A 140 -10.31 -16.97 15.21
C GLU A 140 -9.24 -17.72 14.39
N ARG A 141 -8.45 -17.00 13.57
CA ARG A 141 -7.40 -17.63 12.71
C ARG A 141 -6.07 -17.85 13.43
N TRP A 142 -5.88 -17.34 14.64
CA TRP A 142 -4.64 -17.54 15.40
C TRP A 142 -4.78 -18.80 16.25
N LEU A 143 -4.49 -19.94 15.62
CA LEU A 143 -4.76 -21.24 16.23
C LEU A 143 -3.73 -21.59 17.30
N ILE A 144 -4.20 -22.26 18.36
CA ILE A 144 -3.34 -22.92 19.34
C ILE A 144 -2.85 -24.24 18.72
N PRO A 145 -1.54 -24.49 18.63
CA PRO A 145 -1.04 -25.79 18.19
C PRO A 145 -1.57 -26.89 19.11
N GLN A 146 -2.07 -27.99 18.54
CA GLN A 146 -2.79 -29.06 19.27
C GLN A 146 -1.96 -29.77 20.37
N HIS A 147 -0.65 -29.50 20.48
CA HIS A 147 0.25 -30.19 21.40
C HIS A 147 1.36 -29.28 21.92
N GLN A 148 1.12 -28.41 22.91
CA GLN A 148 2.20 -27.92 23.80
C GLN A 148 1.70 -27.53 25.20
N VAL A 149 2.45 -27.99 26.21
CA VAL A 149 2.40 -27.55 27.61
C VAL A 149 3.63 -26.66 27.81
N GLY A 150 3.45 -25.34 27.96
CA GLY A 150 4.55 -24.35 28.03
C GLY A 150 4.13 -22.96 27.52
N ASP A 151 5.12 -22.12 27.14
CA ASP A 151 4.92 -20.80 26.54
C ASP A 151 3.86 -20.85 25.41
N ILE A 152 2.99 -19.83 25.36
CA ILE A 152 1.86 -19.78 24.44
C ILE A 152 2.37 -19.70 22.99
N GLN A 153 2.33 -20.82 22.27
CA GLN A 153 2.56 -20.88 20.83
C GLN A 153 1.26 -20.59 20.06
N ARG A 154 1.39 -19.88 18.94
CA ARG A 154 0.30 -19.53 18.04
C ARG A 154 0.70 -19.74 16.59
N GLN A 155 -0.19 -20.32 15.80
CA GLN A 155 -0.06 -20.40 14.35
C GLN A 155 -0.74 -19.17 13.73
N VAL A 156 0.04 -18.33 13.04
CA VAL A 156 -0.39 -17.00 12.56
C VAL A 156 -0.20 -16.91 11.05
N PRO A 157 -1.20 -16.42 10.28
CA PRO A 157 -1.02 -16.14 8.85
C PRO A 157 0.15 -15.19 8.60
N LEU A 158 0.89 -15.42 7.51
CA LEU A 158 2.16 -14.75 7.28
C LEU A 158 2.06 -13.21 7.21
N TYR A 159 1.08 -12.68 6.47
CA TYR A 159 0.90 -11.23 6.35
C TYR A 159 0.27 -10.60 7.60
N ASP A 160 -0.56 -11.35 8.34
CA ASP A 160 -1.03 -10.92 9.65
C ASP A 160 0.17 -10.71 10.58
N LEU A 161 1.13 -11.65 10.59
CA LEU A 161 2.37 -11.51 11.35
C LEU A 161 3.21 -10.30 10.90
N TYR A 162 3.41 -10.11 9.59
CA TYR A 162 4.18 -8.97 9.08
C TYR A 162 3.58 -7.64 9.50
N VAL A 163 2.27 -7.46 9.31
CA VAL A 163 1.59 -6.21 9.66
C VAL A 163 1.52 -6.03 11.18
N ALA A 164 1.34 -7.10 11.96
CA ALA A 164 1.41 -7.05 13.42
C ALA A 164 2.77 -6.49 13.89
N LEU A 165 3.86 -6.97 13.30
CA LEU A 165 5.22 -6.53 13.63
C LEU A 165 5.46 -5.07 13.20
N MET A 166 4.95 -4.67 12.02
CA MET A 166 5.07 -3.30 11.53
C MET A 166 4.33 -2.28 12.42
N CYS A 167 3.22 -2.68 13.04
CA CYS A 167 2.40 -1.80 13.87
C CYS A 167 2.76 -1.86 15.36
N GLY A 168 3.85 -2.56 15.71
CA GLY A 168 4.25 -2.77 17.10
C GLY A 168 3.25 -3.58 17.93
N TYR A 169 2.37 -4.37 17.32
CA TYR A 169 1.22 -5.01 17.98
C TYR A 169 1.58 -5.76 19.28
N PHE A 170 2.77 -6.38 19.33
CA PHE A 170 3.23 -7.17 20.49
C PHE A 170 4.06 -6.39 21.51
N ASN A 171 4.62 -5.24 21.16
CA ASN A 171 5.66 -4.58 21.96
C ASN A 171 5.71 -3.05 21.78
N LYS A 172 4.59 -2.43 21.38
CA LYS A 172 4.48 -0.99 21.17
C LYS A 172 4.80 -0.24 22.45
N THR A 173 5.75 0.69 22.37
CA THR A 173 6.03 1.63 23.45
C THR A 173 5.22 2.91 23.26
N THR A 174 4.96 3.64 24.34
CA THR A 174 4.21 4.92 24.30
C THR A 174 4.82 5.97 23.38
N ALA A 175 6.13 5.88 23.11
CA ALA A 175 6.84 6.78 22.19
C ALA A 175 6.89 6.28 20.74
N GLN A 176 6.55 5.01 20.48
CA GLN A 176 6.69 4.43 19.14
C GLN A 176 5.53 4.85 18.24
N LYS A 177 5.89 5.39 17.08
CA LYS A 177 4.96 5.67 15.97
C LYS A 177 5.34 4.82 14.78
N ASP A 178 4.33 4.42 14.02
CA ASP A 178 4.49 3.62 12.82
C ASP A 178 3.62 4.21 11.71
N THR A 179 4.16 4.28 10.49
CA THR A 179 3.45 4.76 9.30
C THR A 179 3.77 3.84 8.15
N ILE A 180 2.75 3.46 7.39
CA ILE A 180 2.88 2.60 6.21
C ILE A 180 2.58 3.45 4.99
N ILE A 181 3.56 3.59 4.10
CA ILE A 181 3.40 4.17 2.77
C ILE A 181 3.43 2.99 1.79
N THR A 182 2.46 2.90 0.90
CA THR A 182 2.42 1.84 -0.11
C THR A 182 2.13 2.40 -1.49
N PHE A 183 2.82 1.81 -2.47
CA PHE A 183 2.59 2.04 -3.90
C PHE A 183 1.66 0.97 -4.50
N ASN A 184 1.23 -0.02 -3.71
CA ASN A 184 0.43 -1.14 -4.19
C ASN A 184 -1.06 -0.80 -4.20
N TYR A 185 -1.76 -1.36 -5.20
CA TYR A 185 -3.22 -1.24 -5.33
C TYR A 185 -4.00 -2.25 -4.48
N ASP A 186 -3.37 -3.36 -4.07
CA ASP A 186 -4.01 -4.48 -3.35
C ASP A 186 -4.37 -4.15 -1.89
N THR A 187 -5.27 -4.93 -1.28
CA THR A 187 -5.79 -4.68 0.08
C THR A 187 -5.21 -5.59 1.17
N LEU A 188 -4.05 -6.23 0.93
CA LEU A 188 -3.51 -7.22 1.87
C LEU A 188 -3.26 -6.66 3.28
N ILE A 189 -2.88 -5.39 3.36
CA ILE A 189 -2.55 -4.71 4.61
C ILE A 189 -3.83 -4.35 5.35
N GLU A 190 -4.80 -3.77 4.66
CA GLU A 190 -6.15 -3.47 5.17
C GLU A 190 -6.79 -4.73 5.74
N ASP A 191 -6.74 -5.82 4.99
CA ASP A 191 -7.27 -7.12 5.38
C ASP A 191 -6.63 -7.64 6.67
N ALA A 192 -5.30 -7.50 6.80
CA ALA A 192 -4.57 -7.89 8.00
C ALA A 192 -4.90 -6.98 9.19
N LEU A 193 -4.91 -5.66 9.00
CA LEU A 193 -5.25 -4.68 10.04
C LEU A 193 -6.68 -4.91 10.57
N THR A 194 -7.63 -5.10 9.67
CA THR A 194 -9.04 -5.42 9.98
C THR A 194 -9.15 -6.71 10.79
N ARG A 195 -8.48 -7.80 10.36
CA ARG A 195 -8.49 -9.07 11.13
C ARG A 195 -7.89 -8.91 12.53
N MET A 196 -6.83 -8.13 12.66
CA MET A 196 -6.17 -7.87 13.94
C MET A 196 -6.88 -6.80 14.78
N LYS A 197 -8.00 -6.24 14.30
CA LYS A 197 -8.74 -5.16 14.96
C LYS A 197 -7.88 -3.91 15.23
N VAL A 198 -6.84 -3.69 14.40
CA VAL A 198 -5.96 -2.53 14.49
C VAL A 198 -6.59 -1.38 13.71
N LEU A 199 -6.79 -0.26 14.40
CA LEU A 199 -7.33 0.94 13.76
C LEU A 199 -6.34 1.50 12.73
N TYR A 200 -6.83 1.90 11.57
CA TYR A 200 -6.01 2.56 10.55
C TYR A 200 -6.76 3.68 9.86
N ASN A 201 -6.04 4.52 9.13
CA ASN A 201 -6.60 5.62 8.35
C ASN A 201 -5.78 5.84 7.05
N TYR A 202 -6.42 6.33 6.00
CA TYR A 202 -5.75 6.62 4.72
C TYR A 202 -5.10 8.01 4.65
N GLY A 203 -5.00 8.73 5.77
CA GLY A 203 -4.41 10.07 5.84
C GLY A 203 -5.34 11.22 5.48
N TYR A 204 -6.64 10.98 5.30
CA TYR A 204 -7.63 12.03 5.02
C TYR A 204 -8.13 12.71 6.30
N SER A 205 -8.33 14.04 6.24
CA SER A 205 -9.06 14.79 7.26
C SER A 205 -10.49 15.06 6.80
N SER A 206 -11.41 15.17 7.77
CA SER A 206 -12.86 15.30 7.61
C SER A 206 -13.33 16.51 6.79
N ALA A 207 -12.48 17.50 6.54
CA ALA A 207 -12.86 18.77 5.90
C ALA A 207 -13.23 18.66 4.40
N ASN A 208 -12.88 17.57 3.72
CA ASN A 208 -13.12 17.36 2.28
C ASN A 208 -13.85 16.04 1.94
N LEU A 209 -14.51 15.41 2.90
CA LEU A 209 -15.19 14.11 2.71
C LEU A 209 -16.71 14.29 2.77
N ILE A 210 -17.40 14.11 1.64
CA ILE A 210 -18.86 13.92 1.64
C ILE A 210 -19.12 12.42 1.79
N ASN A 211 -19.62 12.04 2.97
CA ASN A 211 -19.97 10.67 3.29
C ASN A 211 -21.25 10.29 2.53
N HIS A 212 -21.12 9.63 1.38
CA HIS A 212 -22.21 8.92 0.71
C HIS A 212 -22.09 7.39 0.88
N GLY A 213 -21.58 6.94 2.03
CA GLY A 213 -21.90 5.59 2.46
C GLY A 213 -23.32 5.58 3.01
N LYS A 214 -24.08 4.53 2.73
CA LYS A 214 -24.88 3.88 3.77
C LYS A 214 -23.98 3.34 4.92
N CYS A 215 -23.01 4.14 5.37
CA CYS A 215 -22.04 3.86 6.40
C CYS A 215 -22.03 5.06 7.36
N GLN A 216 -23.20 5.37 7.93
CA GLN A 216 -23.27 5.91 9.29
C GLN A 216 -22.87 4.85 10.34
N ALA A 217 -22.73 3.58 9.91
CA ALA A 217 -22.12 2.50 10.66
C ALA A 217 -21.63 1.46 9.63
N GLY A 218 -20.37 1.03 9.70
CA GLY A 218 -19.93 -0.15 8.95
C GLY A 218 -19.10 0.08 7.68
N LEU A 219 -17.96 0.78 7.78
CA LEU A 219 -16.74 0.03 7.44
C LEU A 219 -16.56 -0.95 8.60
N SER A 220 -15.96 -2.11 8.37
CA SER A 220 -15.33 -2.86 9.47
C SER A 220 -14.80 -1.85 10.49
N GLY A 221 -15.26 -1.88 11.75
CA GLY A 221 -15.16 -0.78 12.73
C GLY A 221 -13.73 -0.32 13.09
N HIS A 222 -12.76 -0.68 12.26
CA HIS A 222 -11.34 -0.50 12.29
C HIS A 222 -10.82 0.54 11.28
N LEU A 223 -11.54 0.90 10.19
CA LEU A 223 -11.17 2.07 9.38
C LEU A 223 -11.70 3.36 10.03
N THR A 224 -10.79 4.27 10.36
CA THR A 224 -11.11 5.56 10.97
C THR A 224 -11.05 6.67 9.92
N LEU A 225 -12.23 7.06 9.42
CA LEU A 225 -12.37 8.14 8.42
C LEU A 225 -12.43 9.55 9.04
N PHE A 226 -12.77 9.64 10.33
CA PHE A 226 -12.99 10.89 11.05
C PHE A 226 -12.10 10.93 12.29
N ASP A 227 -11.36 12.04 12.48
CA ASP A 227 -10.52 12.32 13.65
C ASP A 227 -9.83 11.07 14.18
N ALA A 228 -9.04 10.45 13.30
CA ALA A 228 -8.40 9.17 13.53
C ALA A 228 -7.73 9.18 14.91
N PRO A 229 -8.05 8.21 15.80
CA PRO A 229 -7.44 8.16 17.12
C PRO A 229 -5.93 8.22 17.01
N THR A 230 -5.27 8.80 18.03
CA THR A 230 -3.80 8.91 18.09
C THR A 230 -3.10 7.56 17.89
N ASP A 231 -3.79 6.46 18.15
CA ASP A 231 -3.26 5.10 18.06
C ASP A 231 -3.51 4.41 16.71
N SER A 232 -4.24 5.05 15.78
CA SER A 232 -4.48 4.51 14.44
C SER A 232 -3.21 4.54 13.58
N ILE A 233 -3.03 3.51 12.75
CA ILE A 233 -1.91 3.39 11.83
C ILE A 233 -2.21 4.18 10.54
N PRO A 234 -1.43 5.19 10.17
CA PRO A 234 -1.57 5.83 8.86
C PRO A 234 -1.11 4.86 7.76
N LEU A 235 -2.04 4.45 6.90
CA LEU A 235 -1.83 3.63 5.72
C LEU A 235 -1.98 4.51 4.47
N LEU A 236 -0.89 5.05 3.96
CA LEU A 236 -0.87 6.05 2.91
C LEU A 236 -0.66 5.39 1.54
N LYS A 237 -1.75 5.22 0.77
CA LYS A 237 -1.70 4.63 -0.59
C LYS A 237 -1.60 5.72 -1.64
N LEU A 238 -0.42 5.84 -2.25
CA LEU A 238 -0.08 7.01 -3.09
C LEU A 238 -0.70 7.00 -4.49
N HIS A 239 -1.22 5.85 -4.91
CA HIS A 239 -1.73 5.59 -6.26
C HIS A 239 -3.19 5.09 -6.26
N GLY A 240 -3.89 5.24 -5.14
CA GLY A 240 -5.23 4.68 -4.99
C GLY A 240 -5.22 3.22 -4.56
N SER A 241 -6.35 2.54 -4.75
CA SER A 241 -6.57 1.17 -4.29
C SER A 241 -7.73 0.51 -5.03
N ILE A 242 -7.71 -0.82 -5.10
CA ILE A 242 -8.80 -1.59 -5.72
C ILE A 242 -10.13 -1.50 -4.96
N ASN A 243 -10.14 -1.03 -3.71
CA ASN A 243 -11.33 -0.83 -2.88
C ASN A 243 -11.69 0.67 -2.68
N TRP A 244 -11.10 1.56 -3.47
CA TRP A 244 -11.42 2.99 -3.45
C TRP A 244 -12.25 3.33 -4.69
N ALA A 245 -13.19 4.27 -4.60
CA ALA A 245 -13.92 4.78 -5.75
C ALA A 245 -14.25 6.27 -5.62
N ASP A 246 -14.63 6.87 -6.74
CA ASP A 246 -15.23 8.20 -6.78
C ASP A 246 -16.74 8.08 -6.61
N GLY A 247 -17.32 8.87 -5.70
CA GLY A 247 -18.77 8.96 -5.55
C GLY A 247 -19.38 9.94 -6.55
N GLU A 248 -20.69 10.18 -6.44
CA GLU A 248 -21.35 11.18 -7.29
C GLU A 248 -20.98 12.61 -6.87
N PRO A 249 -20.74 13.53 -7.83
CA PRO A 249 -20.48 14.93 -7.49
C PRO A 249 -21.61 15.52 -6.66
N ASP A 250 -21.27 16.14 -5.53
CA ASP A 250 -22.24 16.82 -4.71
C ASP A 250 -22.86 17.99 -5.48
N SER A 251 -24.19 17.97 -5.58
CA SER A 251 -24.95 18.92 -6.39
C SER A 251 -24.77 20.40 -5.97
N SER A 252 -24.34 20.66 -4.74
CA SER A 252 -24.21 22.02 -4.19
C SER A 252 -22.79 22.58 -4.26
N THR A 253 -21.78 21.72 -4.12
CA THR A 253 -20.37 22.09 -4.07
C THR A 253 -19.59 21.69 -5.32
N GLY A 254 -20.14 20.77 -6.14
CA GLY A 254 -19.45 20.15 -7.27
C GLY A 254 -18.31 19.21 -6.87
N LEU A 255 -18.13 18.96 -5.57
CA LEU A 255 -17.05 18.11 -5.05
C LEU A 255 -17.41 16.64 -5.25
N VAL A 256 -16.45 15.86 -5.74
CA VAL A 256 -16.60 14.41 -5.91
C VAL A 256 -16.09 13.72 -4.64
N PRO A 257 -16.96 13.09 -3.83
CA PRO A 257 -16.50 12.35 -2.66
C PRO A 257 -15.68 11.13 -3.03
N ARG A 258 -14.96 10.60 -2.05
CA ARG A 258 -14.27 9.33 -2.15
C ARG A 258 -14.96 8.30 -1.29
N LEU A 259 -15.20 7.15 -1.89
CA LEU A 259 -15.82 5.99 -1.27
C LEU A 259 -14.74 4.95 -1.01
N PHE A 260 -14.81 4.32 0.15
CA PHE A 260 -13.90 3.27 0.57
C PHE A 260 -14.74 2.06 0.96
N TYR A 261 -14.45 0.91 0.34
CA TYR A 261 -15.14 -0.34 0.55
C TYR A 261 -14.26 -1.30 1.35
N ASP A 262 -14.86 -2.28 2.06
CA ASP A 262 -14.06 -3.27 2.78
C ASP A 262 -13.34 -4.22 1.82
N SER A 263 -13.89 -4.42 0.61
CA SER A 263 -13.28 -5.23 -0.44
C SER A 263 -13.58 -4.73 -1.84
N TYR A 264 -12.80 -5.21 -2.82
CA TYR A 264 -13.08 -4.99 -4.24
C TYR A 264 -14.43 -5.58 -4.67
N ASP A 265 -14.85 -6.70 -4.09
CA ASP A 265 -16.13 -7.35 -4.44
C ASP A 265 -17.32 -6.47 -4.04
N GLU A 266 -17.26 -5.81 -2.88
CA GLU A 266 -18.29 -4.85 -2.44
C GLU A 266 -18.32 -3.62 -3.35
N LEU A 267 -17.15 -3.11 -3.74
CA LEU A 267 -17.05 -1.99 -4.67
C LEU A 267 -17.75 -2.32 -6.00
N VAL A 268 -17.48 -3.50 -6.57
CA VAL A 268 -18.09 -3.96 -7.82
C VAL A 268 -19.59 -4.24 -7.65
N ALA A 269 -20.02 -4.74 -6.50
CA ALA A 269 -21.44 -4.98 -6.22
C ALA A 269 -22.27 -3.69 -6.22
N GLU A 270 -21.64 -2.54 -5.93
CA GLU A 270 -22.24 -1.20 -5.99
C GLU A 270 -22.00 -0.50 -7.35
N ASP A 271 -21.57 -1.25 -8.38
CA ASP A 271 -21.25 -0.77 -9.75
C ASP A 271 -20.23 0.39 -9.79
N ALA A 272 -19.42 0.51 -8.73
CA ALA A 272 -18.35 1.48 -8.66
C ALA A 272 -17.11 1.03 -9.44
N VAL A 273 -16.23 1.97 -9.75
CA VAL A 273 -14.98 1.73 -10.50
C VAL A 273 -13.80 1.97 -9.58
N PRO A 274 -12.81 1.05 -9.51
CA PRO A 274 -11.62 1.27 -8.72
C PRO A 274 -10.89 2.57 -9.07
N LEU A 275 -10.61 3.38 -8.06
CA LEU A 275 -9.80 4.57 -8.17
C LEU A 275 -8.32 4.17 -8.10
N ILE A 276 -7.71 4.10 -9.28
CA ILE A 276 -6.31 3.76 -9.48
C ILE A 276 -5.68 4.86 -10.33
N GLU A 277 -4.59 5.46 -9.84
CA GLU A 277 -3.79 6.41 -10.60
C GLU A 277 -2.41 5.86 -10.90
N PRO A 278 -1.98 5.77 -12.17
CA PRO A 278 -0.62 5.36 -12.47
C PRO A 278 0.39 6.37 -11.89
N PRO A 279 1.66 5.97 -11.69
CA PRO A 279 2.73 6.86 -11.26
C PRO A 279 3.08 7.88 -12.35
N THR A 280 2.22 8.90 -12.51
CA THR A 280 2.38 9.96 -13.51
C THR A 280 2.34 11.35 -12.90
N TRP A 281 3.12 12.28 -13.49
CA TRP A 281 3.25 13.66 -13.00
C TRP A 281 1.97 14.49 -13.13
N ARG A 282 1.07 14.10 -14.06
CA ARG A 282 -0.23 14.76 -14.24
C ARG A 282 -1.22 14.30 -13.16
N LYS A 283 -0.99 14.70 -11.92
CA LYS A 283 -2.03 14.77 -10.87
C LYS A 283 -2.94 15.97 -11.15
N GLY A 284 -3.71 15.87 -12.22
CA GLY A 284 -4.73 16.86 -12.57
C GLY A 284 -5.89 16.78 -11.59
N GLY A 285 -6.07 17.82 -10.77
CA GLY A 285 -7.30 18.07 -10.00
C GLY A 285 -7.63 17.16 -8.82
N ASN A 286 -6.94 16.04 -8.59
CA ASN A 286 -7.27 15.12 -7.50
C ASN A 286 -6.67 15.58 -6.15
N ASP A 287 -7.36 16.50 -5.45
CA ASP A 287 -6.91 17.13 -4.20
C ASP A 287 -6.64 16.14 -3.04
N ILE A 288 -7.16 14.93 -3.17
CA ILE A 288 -7.12 13.89 -2.16
C ILE A 288 -5.79 13.13 -2.21
N LEU A 289 -5.32 12.70 -3.39
CA LEU A 289 -3.98 12.08 -3.49
C LEU A 289 -2.85 13.07 -3.17
N ARG A 290 -3.10 14.38 -3.31
CA ARG A 290 -2.20 15.41 -2.77
C ARG A 290 -2.17 15.38 -1.25
N THR A 291 -3.33 15.24 -0.60
CA THR A 291 -3.41 15.11 0.86
C THR A 291 -2.64 13.89 1.37
N VAL A 292 -2.83 12.72 0.75
CA VAL A 292 -2.05 11.50 1.12
C VAL A 292 -0.56 11.72 0.91
N TRP A 293 -0.18 12.38 -0.19
CA TRP A 293 1.20 12.72 -0.48
C TRP A 293 1.80 13.65 0.58
N ASP A 294 1.07 14.69 0.99
CA ASP A 294 1.50 15.62 2.03
C ASP A 294 1.68 14.89 3.38
N LYS A 295 0.78 13.96 3.71
CA LYS A 295 0.94 13.10 4.89
C LYS A 295 2.17 12.20 4.79
N ALA A 296 2.45 11.65 3.61
CA ALA A 296 3.62 10.82 3.38
C ALA A 296 4.92 11.63 3.53
N VAL A 297 4.96 12.84 2.98
CA VAL A 297 6.06 13.79 3.15
C VAL A 297 6.24 14.14 4.63
N ASN A 298 5.17 14.46 5.35
CA ASN A 298 5.24 14.78 6.79
C ASN A 298 5.74 13.60 7.62
N ALA A 299 5.29 12.37 7.32
CA ALA A 299 5.78 11.16 7.99
C ALA A 299 7.28 10.95 7.74
N LEU A 300 7.73 11.15 6.49
CA LEU A 300 9.15 11.06 6.14
C LEU A 300 10.00 12.17 6.78
N GLN A 301 9.44 13.36 7.03
CA GLN A 301 10.16 14.47 7.67
C GLN A 301 10.56 14.20 9.12
N ILE A 302 9.79 13.38 9.83
CA ILE A 302 10.01 13.06 11.25
C ILE A 302 10.43 11.60 11.48
N ALA A 303 10.60 10.82 10.41
CA ALA A 303 11.02 9.43 10.49
C ALA A 303 12.42 9.29 11.12
N THR A 304 12.55 8.40 12.10
CA THR A 304 13.87 7.97 12.61
C THR A 304 14.40 6.77 11.82
N ARG A 305 13.49 5.96 11.25
CA ARG A 305 13.83 4.79 10.44
C ARG A 305 12.92 4.70 9.21
N ILE A 306 13.52 4.39 8.07
CA ILE A 306 12.79 4.10 6.83
C ILE A 306 13.08 2.66 6.40
N ILE A 307 12.03 1.88 6.18
CA ILE A 307 12.12 0.45 5.86
C ILE A 307 11.45 0.21 4.51
N PHE A 308 12.24 -0.03 3.47
CA PHE A 308 11.75 -0.40 2.15
C PHE A 308 11.52 -1.90 2.07
N ILE A 309 10.33 -2.35 1.68
CA ILE A 309 10.03 -3.78 1.52
C ILE A 309 9.42 -4.05 0.16
N GLY A 310 10.11 -4.85 -0.66
CA GLY A 310 9.67 -5.23 -1.99
C GLY A 310 9.46 -4.07 -2.96
N TYR A 311 10.01 -2.90 -2.63
CA TYR A 311 10.07 -1.75 -3.52
C TYR A 311 11.21 -1.94 -4.51
N SER A 312 10.96 -1.80 -5.81
CA SER A 312 11.95 -2.07 -6.87
C SER A 312 12.87 -0.89 -7.18
N ALA A 313 12.64 0.27 -6.57
CA ALA A 313 13.39 1.51 -6.75
C ALA A 313 13.91 1.74 -8.19
N PRO A 314 13.04 1.74 -9.21
CA PRO A 314 13.53 1.94 -10.56
C PRO A 314 14.23 3.31 -10.62
N ALA A 315 15.46 3.35 -11.16
CA ALA A 315 16.25 4.58 -11.32
C ALA A 315 15.49 5.71 -12.09
N THR A 316 14.41 5.34 -12.77
CA THR A 316 13.50 6.18 -13.53
C THR A 316 12.18 6.50 -12.82
N ASP A 317 12.04 6.28 -11.52
CA ASP A 317 10.86 6.74 -10.76
C ASP A 317 11.09 8.17 -10.22
N PRO A 318 10.70 9.22 -10.98
CA PRO A 318 10.80 10.58 -10.49
C PRO A 318 9.90 10.81 -9.27
N HIS A 319 8.76 10.11 -9.15
CA HIS A 319 7.81 10.31 -8.05
C HIS A 319 8.44 9.93 -6.73
N PHE A 320 9.05 8.77 -6.67
CA PHE A 320 9.79 8.33 -5.49
C PHE A 320 10.94 9.28 -5.15
N ARG A 321 11.76 9.66 -6.14
CA ARG A 321 12.89 10.56 -5.90
C ARG A 321 12.43 11.91 -5.34
N PHE A 322 11.36 12.49 -5.88
CA PHE A 322 10.80 13.74 -5.37
C PHE A 322 10.12 13.57 -4.01
N LEU A 323 9.47 12.44 -3.74
CA LEU A 323 8.92 12.12 -2.41
C LEU A 323 10.03 12.09 -1.37
N MET A 324 11.12 11.37 -1.63
CA MET A 324 12.27 11.28 -0.73
C MET A 324 12.93 12.65 -0.56
N ALA A 325 13.14 13.40 -1.64
CA ALA A 325 13.72 14.74 -1.55
C ALA A 325 12.87 15.68 -0.69
N ALA A 326 11.55 15.71 -0.90
CA ALA A 326 10.63 16.55 -0.13
C ALA A 326 10.51 16.11 1.34
N GLY A 327 10.44 14.80 1.57
CA GLY A 327 10.34 14.19 2.90
C GLY A 327 11.62 14.35 3.72
N LEU A 328 12.79 14.20 3.10
CA LEU A 328 14.07 14.19 3.82
C LEU A 328 14.76 15.54 3.90
N ALA A 329 14.35 16.54 3.12
CA ALA A 329 14.98 17.87 3.08
C ALA A 329 15.13 18.54 4.46
N LYS A 330 14.22 18.24 5.40
CA LYS A 330 14.24 18.78 6.78
C LYS A 330 14.35 17.68 7.84
N ASN A 331 14.57 16.43 7.43
CA ASN A 331 14.69 15.33 8.39
C ASN A 331 16.09 15.34 9.01
N ILE A 332 16.15 15.59 10.32
CA ILE A 332 17.37 15.58 11.14
C ILE A 332 17.42 14.38 12.11
N CYS A 333 16.39 13.54 12.08
CA CYS A 333 16.17 12.41 13.00
C CYS A 333 16.50 11.06 12.35
N LEU A 334 16.58 10.99 11.01
CA LEU A 334 16.80 9.76 10.26
C LEU A 334 18.16 9.16 10.59
N SER A 335 18.15 8.06 11.33
CA SER A 335 19.35 7.35 11.75
C SER A 335 19.50 6.00 11.07
N LYS A 336 18.45 5.47 10.43
CA LYS A 336 18.49 4.12 9.85
C LYS A 336 17.65 3.97 8.58
N VAL A 337 18.21 3.28 7.59
CA VAL A 337 17.50 2.81 6.40
C VAL A 337 17.67 1.30 6.29
N VAL A 338 16.56 0.59 6.05
CA VAL A 338 16.54 -0.84 5.80
C VAL A 338 15.98 -1.09 4.41
N VAL A 339 16.65 -1.91 3.62
CA VAL A 339 16.14 -2.36 2.31
C VAL A 339 15.90 -3.86 2.33
N VAL A 340 14.67 -4.25 2.06
CA VAL A 340 14.26 -5.65 1.99
C VAL A 340 13.89 -5.97 0.54
N ASN A 341 14.88 -6.43 -0.23
CA ASN A 341 14.75 -6.75 -1.64
C ASN A 341 15.77 -7.84 -2.03
N PRO A 342 15.39 -8.86 -2.83
CA PRO A 342 16.33 -9.88 -3.28
C PRO A 342 17.36 -9.38 -4.30
N ASP A 343 17.11 -8.24 -4.95
CA ASP A 343 18.04 -7.61 -5.89
C ASP A 343 18.96 -6.62 -5.17
N ASP A 344 20.24 -6.95 -5.09
CA ASP A 344 21.27 -6.11 -4.46
C ASP A 344 21.37 -4.73 -5.12
N LYS A 345 21.11 -4.63 -6.43
CA LYS A 345 21.17 -3.35 -7.15
C LYS A 345 20.15 -2.36 -6.62
N VAL A 346 18.96 -2.83 -6.22
CA VAL A 346 17.92 -1.99 -5.62
C VAL A 346 18.42 -1.38 -4.30
N SER A 347 19.16 -2.15 -3.51
CA SER A 347 19.76 -1.65 -2.26
C SER A 347 20.80 -0.57 -2.55
N GLU A 348 21.65 -0.78 -3.56
CA GLU A 348 22.64 0.20 -4.00
C GLU A 348 21.98 1.49 -4.51
N ASP A 349 20.94 1.38 -5.34
CA ASP A 349 20.21 2.52 -5.89
C ASP A 349 19.51 3.35 -4.79
N ILE A 350 18.92 2.69 -3.79
CA ILE A 350 18.35 3.37 -2.60
C ILE A 350 19.45 4.03 -1.78
N GLN A 351 20.59 3.36 -1.56
CA GLN A 351 21.70 3.92 -0.81
C GLN A 351 22.30 5.15 -1.50
N GLN A 352 22.33 5.18 -2.84
CA GLN A 352 22.73 6.34 -3.63
C GLN A 352 21.70 7.48 -3.56
N THR A 353 20.42 7.14 -3.47
CA THR A 353 19.31 8.10 -3.39
C THR A 353 19.21 8.75 -2.00
N ILE A 354 19.48 7.99 -0.93
CA ILE A 354 19.31 8.41 0.46
C ILE A 354 20.67 8.41 1.17
N ALA A 355 21.29 9.59 1.20
CA ALA A 355 22.54 9.79 1.94
C ALA A 355 22.27 9.93 3.45
N LEU A 356 22.82 9.01 4.25
CA LEU A 356 22.76 9.09 5.72
C LEU A 356 24.01 9.81 6.27
N GLN A 357 23.81 10.81 7.12
CA GLN A 357 24.88 11.47 7.86
C GLN A 357 25.14 10.75 9.18
N GLY A 358 25.91 9.64 9.14
CA GLY A 358 26.27 8.87 10.34
C GLY A 358 25.24 7.83 10.80
N GLY A 359 24.33 7.42 9.90
CA GLY A 359 23.31 6.39 10.17
C GLY A 359 23.72 4.98 9.74
N VAL A 360 22.82 4.03 9.98
CA VAL A 360 22.98 2.61 9.63
C VAL A 360 22.17 2.27 8.39
N PHE A 361 22.79 1.57 7.44
CA PHE A 361 22.12 0.95 6.31
C PHE A 361 22.14 -0.58 6.47
N GLU A 362 20.98 -1.22 6.38
CA GLU A 362 20.86 -2.67 6.46
C GLU A 362 20.10 -3.23 5.25
N ARG A 363 20.42 -4.47 4.88
CA ARG A 363 19.77 -5.16 3.76
C ARG A 363 19.31 -6.56 4.14
N TYR A 364 18.16 -6.96 3.60
CA TYR A 364 17.60 -8.29 3.74
C TYR A 364 17.05 -8.77 2.40
N PRO A 365 17.20 -10.06 2.05
CA PRO A 365 16.74 -10.54 0.75
C PRO A 365 15.21 -10.69 0.66
N THR A 366 14.52 -11.02 1.77
CA THR A 366 13.06 -11.20 1.76
C THR A 366 12.40 -10.61 3.01
N ALA A 367 11.10 -10.30 2.91
CA ALA A 367 10.28 -9.89 4.06
C ALA A 367 10.33 -10.96 5.16
N ASN A 368 10.33 -12.22 4.76
CA ASN A 368 10.42 -13.34 5.67
C ASN A 368 11.73 -13.37 6.47
N ASP A 369 12.86 -13.00 5.87
CA ASP A 369 14.17 -12.90 6.53
C ASP A 369 14.27 -11.66 7.41
N PHE A 370 13.67 -10.55 6.99
CA PHE A 370 13.59 -9.34 7.80
C PHE A 370 12.76 -9.57 9.07
N PHE A 371 11.58 -10.17 8.93
CA PHE A 371 10.67 -10.43 10.05
C PHE A 371 11.02 -11.72 10.82
N SER A 372 11.89 -12.60 10.32
CA SER A 372 12.33 -13.77 11.08
C SER A 372 13.23 -13.41 12.26
N ILE A 373 13.80 -12.19 12.30
CA ILE A 373 14.59 -11.73 13.46
C ILE A 373 13.74 -11.69 14.75
N TYR A 374 12.41 -11.75 14.62
CA TYR A 374 11.47 -11.82 15.73
C TYR A 374 11.12 -13.28 16.15
N SER A 375 11.73 -14.31 15.54
CA SER A 375 11.29 -15.72 15.65
C SER A 375 11.33 -16.30 17.06
N ASP A 376 12.28 -15.88 17.88
CA ASP A 376 12.54 -16.56 19.17
C ASP A 376 11.59 -16.09 20.28
N ASN A 377 11.05 -14.86 20.18
CA ASN A 377 10.01 -14.32 21.04
C ASN A 377 9.56 -12.96 20.49
N ILE A 378 8.36 -12.87 19.91
CA ILE A 378 7.88 -11.63 19.27
C ILE A 378 7.64 -10.49 20.27
N ASN A 379 7.58 -10.79 21.58
CA ASN A 379 7.48 -9.77 22.63
C ASN A 379 8.84 -9.09 22.90
N ARG A 380 9.98 -9.65 22.46
CA ARG A 380 11.29 -8.98 22.59
C ARG A 380 11.41 -7.92 21.51
N LYS A 381 11.74 -6.68 21.89
CA LYS A 381 12.16 -5.66 20.91
C LYS A 381 13.39 -6.19 20.18
N PRO A 382 13.43 -6.19 18.84
CA PRO A 382 14.63 -6.57 18.13
C PRO A 382 15.82 -5.67 18.49
N PRO A 383 17.04 -6.17 18.31
CA PRO A 383 18.27 -5.46 18.68
C PRO A 383 18.47 -4.12 17.95
N TYR A 384 17.74 -3.85 16.87
CA TYR A 384 17.81 -2.60 16.11
C TYR A 384 16.88 -1.47 16.58
N TRP A 385 16.03 -1.74 17.57
CA TRP A 385 15.11 -0.76 18.16
C TRP A 385 15.68 -0.05 19.37
N THR A 386 16.76 -0.60 19.93
CA THR A 386 17.52 0.07 20.99
C THR A 386 18.28 1.24 20.37
N LYS A 387 18.21 2.40 21.03
CA LYS A 387 18.96 3.62 20.68
C LYS A 387 20.37 3.30 20.16
N PRO A 388 20.90 4.03 19.16
CA PRO A 388 22.34 4.00 18.93
C PRO A 388 23.06 4.31 20.25
N PRO A 389 24.19 3.64 20.55
CA PRO A 389 25.00 4.03 21.71
C PRO A 389 25.36 5.51 21.56
N GLY A 390 25.11 6.26 22.63
CA GLY A 390 25.04 7.73 22.63
C GLY A 390 26.35 8.46 22.41
#